data_AF-A0A0A9X025-F1
#
_entry.id   AF-A0A0A9X025-F1
#
_cell.length_a   1.000
_cell.length_b   1.000
_cell.length_c   1.000
_cell.angle_alpha   90.00
_cell.angle_beta   90.00
_cell.angle_gamma   90.00
#
_symmetry.space_group_name_H-M   'P 1'
#
loop_
_entity.id
_entity.type
_entity.pdbx_description
1 polymer ?
#
loop_
_entity_poly.entity_id
_entity_poly.type
_entity_poly.pdbx_seq_one_letter_code
_entity_poly.pdbx_strand_id
1 'polypeptide(L)'
;QFNNVRKLAIDDLTKAYWSKKRSLMLSSSYTSAANLLGPLEITSKPSKYEIPYEAIRHSPNTILLRTASQSTTHLEEYLQQNHPSALYIYTDGSVIGGSVGCAFFDASNDHTQMFKLWEQASIYTAELVAIKKALEYVREIQPCPKVVVLTESMSAITRFSHIDLSSKISHIEGNILEIIWTLRQSGTTTLLCWIKAHNGLTGNEKADRAAKLATTLAIQ
;
A
#
# COMPACT_ATOMS: atom_id res chain seq x y z
N GLN A 1 3.20 26.10 23.41
CA GLN A 1 4.45 26.00 24.19
C GLN A 1 5.55 25.52 23.25
N PHE A 2 6.63 26.28 23.09
CA PHE A 2 7.79 25.82 22.29
C PHE A 2 8.42 24.62 23.01
N ASN A 3 8.51 23.49 22.31
CA ASN A 3 9.01 22.25 22.88
C ASN A 3 10.48 22.41 23.30
N ASN A 4 10.79 22.32 24.60
CA ASN A 4 12.13 22.54 25.15
C ASN A 4 13.20 21.65 24.50
N VAL A 5 12.80 20.46 24.02
CA VAL A 5 13.65 19.52 23.30
C VAL A 5 14.08 20.05 21.93
N ARG A 6 13.19 20.76 21.21
CA ARG A 6 13.51 21.41 19.93
C ARG A 6 14.57 22.48 20.11
N LYS A 7 14.43 23.31 21.15
CA LYS A 7 15.43 24.35 21.48
C LYS A 7 16.78 23.73 21.82
N LEU A 8 16.78 22.64 22.58
CA LEU A 8 17.98 21.88 22.91
C LEU A 8 18.66 21.33 21.65
N ALA A 9 17.89 20.79 20.70
CA ALA A 9 18.43 20.28 19.44
C ALA A 9 19.02 21.38 18.55
N ILE A 10 18.38 22.56 18.49
CA ILE A 10 18.94 23.73 17.80
C ILE A 10 20.25 24.16 18.46
N ASP A 11 20.30 24.25 19.78
CA ASP A 11 21.51 24.63 20.52
C ASP A 11 22.64 23.61 20.31
N ASP A 12 22.32 22.32 20.28
CA ASP A 12 23.27 21.22 20.01
C ASP A 12 23.88 21.32 18.61
N LEU A 13 23.09 21.73 17.61
CA LEU A 13 23.53 21.90 16.22
C LEU A 13 24.26 23.23 15.95
N THR A 14 23.98 24.28 16.74
CA THR A 14 24.43 25.65 16.40
C THR A 14 25.49 26.22 17.34
N LYS A 15 25.62 25.73 18.58
CA LYS A 15 26.60 26.28 19.55
C LYS A 15 27.96 25.60 19.44
N ALA A 16 29.01 26.41 19.40
CA ALA A 16 30.42 25.97 19.35
C ALA A 16 30.85 25.09 20.56
N TYR A 17 30.11 25.12 21.66
CA TYR A 17 30.35 24.21 22.78
C TYR A 17 30.07 22.74 22.40
N TRP A 18 28.98 22.51 21.65
CA TRP A 18 28.55 21.18 21.23
C TRP A 18 29.33 20.66 20.02
N SER A 19 29.93 21.51 19.19
CA SER A 19 30.83 21.06 18.12
C SER A 19 32.10 20.35 18.63
N LYS A 20 32.44 20.51 19.92
CA LYS A 20 33.59 19.89 20.58
C LYS A 20 33.22 18.72 21.50
N LYS A 21 31.91 18.42 21.65
CA LYS A 21 31.40 17.35 22.51
C LYS A 21 30.46 16.46 21.71
N ARG A 22 30.20 15.26 22.23
CA ARG A 22 29.19 14.37 21.63
C ARG A 22 27.80 15.00 21.82
N SER A 23 26.99 14.99 20.76
CA SER A 23 25.58 15.40 20.82
C SER A 23 24.82 14.68 21.92
N LEU A 24 23.92 15.39 22.58
CA LEU A 24 23.03 14.81 23.59
C LEU A 24 22.11 13.77 22.94
N MET A 25 21.86 12.65 23.63
CA MET A 25 21.00 11.60 23.08
C MET A 25 19.58 12.08 22.77
N LEU A 26 19.06 13.03 23.57
CA LEU A 26 17.75 13.65 23.35
C LEU A 26 17.73 14.57 22.12
N SER A 27 18.78 15.34 21.87
CA SER A 27 18.87 16.18 20.66
C SER A 27 19.08 15.32 19.42
N SER A 28 19.96 14.32 19.48
CA SER A 28 20.21 13.42 18.35
C SER A 28 18.95 12.62 17.98
N SER A 29 18.20 12.13 18.98
CA SER A 29 16.92 11.45 18.77
C SER A 29 15.87 12.41 18.21
N TYR A 30 15.81 13.65 18.72
CA TYR A 30 14.89 14.67 18.21
C TYR A 30 15.20 15.04 16.77
N THR A 31 16.46 15.28 16.40
CA THR A 31 16.86 15.59 15.03
C THR A 31 16.59 14.41 14.09
N SER A 32 16.89 13.18 14.54
CA SER A 32 16.57 11.97 13.79
C SER A 32 15.06 11.85 13.57
N ALA A 33 14.24 12.04 14.61
CA ALA A 33 12.78 12.02 14.52
C ALA A 33 12.21 13.22 13.75
N ALA A 34 12.85 14.39 13.79
CA ALA A 34 12.42 15.57 13.07
C ALA A 34 12.60 15.41 11.56
N ASN A 35 13.64 14.70 11.13
CA ASN A 35 13.78 14.28 9.73
C ASN A 35 12.67 13.29 9.32
N LEU A 36 12.04 12.59 10.27
CA LEU A 36 10.86 11.76 10.04
C LEU A 36 9.54 12.55 10.05
N LEU A 37 9.52 13.81 10.49
CA LEU A 37 8.30 14.64 10.51
C LEU A 37 7.89 15.12 9.11
N GLY A 38 8.82 15.26 8.17
CA GLY A 38 8.51 15.65 6.78
C GLY A 38 7.50 14.71 6.09
N PRO A 39 7.67 13.38 6.18
CA PRO A 39 6.72 12.41 5.63
C PRO A 39 5.51 12.07 6.54
N LEU A 40 5.35 12.66 7.73
CA LEU A 40 4.24 12.35 8.61
C LEU A 40 3.00 13.20 8.27
N GLU A 41 1.92 12.56 7.83
CA GLU A 41 0.62 13.21 7.71
C GLU A 41 0.07 13.55 9.10
N ILE A 42 -0.12 14.85 9.37
CA ILE A 42 -0.71 15.34 10.61
C ILE A 42 -2.16 15.72 10.32
N THR A 43 -3.10 14.98 10.89
CA THR A 43 -4.53 15.25 10.75
C THR A 43 -5.11 15.79 12.06
N SER A 44 -6.19 16.58 11.96
CA SER A 44 -6.92 17.08 13.14
C SER A 44 -7.95 16.09 13.69
N LYS A 45 -8.17 14.97 12.98
CA LYS A 45 -9.18 13.95 13.31
C LYS A 45 -8.57 12.55 13.16
N PRO A 46 -8.81 11.61 14.10
CA PRO A 46 -8.37 10.23 13.92
C PRO A 46 -8.88 9.65 12.61
N SER A 47 -8.03 8.93 11.85
CA SER A 47 -8.31 8.43 10.50
C SER A 47 -9.67 7.73 10.33
N LYS A 48 -10.13 6.99 11.35
CA LYS A 48 -11.45 6.35 11.36
C LYS A 48 -12.64 7.31 11.18
N TYR A 49 -12.46 8.61 11.44
CA TYR A 49 -13.49 9.64 11.30
C TYR A 49 -13.40 10.42 9.99
N GLU A 50 -12.40 10.13 9.15
CA GLU A 50 -12.25 10.72 7.81
C GLU A 50 -12.89 9.81 6.75
N ILE A 51 -12.94 8.50 7.02
CA ILE A 51 -13.50 7.52 6.11
C ILE A 51 -15.04 7.64 6.08
N PRO A 52 -15.68 7.73 4.89
CA PRO A 52 -17.14 7.72 4.79
C PRO A 52 -17.74 6.48 5.44
N TYR A 53 -18.81 6.66 6.22
CA TYR A 53 -19.51 5.55 6.90
C TYR A 53 -19.88 4.41 5.94
N GLU A 54 -20.36 4.76 4.74
CA GLU A 54 -20.74 3.78 3.72
C GLU A 54 -19.54 2.99 3.17
N ALA A 55 -18.34 3.58 3.15
CA ALA A 55 -17.13 2.90 2.72
C ALA A 55 -16.71 1.79 3.71
N ILE A 56 -16.98 1.95 5.00
CA ILE A 56 -16.72 0.91 6.02
C ILE A 56 -17.85 -0.12 6.05
N ARG A 57 -19.10 0.34 5.92
CA ARG A 57 -20.29 -0.53 5.93
C ARG A 57 -20.30 -1.52 4.77
N HIS A 58 -19.80 -1.10 3.62
CA HIS A 58 -19.72 -1.93 2.43
C HIS A 58 -18.33 -2.55 2.31
N SER A 59 -18.14 -3.72 2.93
CA SER A 59 -16.90 -4.47 2.80
C SER A 59 -16.54 -4.71 1.32
N PRO A 60 -15.26 -4.59 0.94
CA PRO A 60 -14.80 -4.93 -0.40
C PRO A 60 -15.18 -6.37 -0.77
N ASN A 61 -15.53 -6.59 -2.05
CA ASN A 61 -15.64 -7.95 -2.55
C ASN A 61 -14.25 -8.59 -2.51
N THR A 62 -14.11 -9.69 -1.77
CA THR A 62 -12.86 -10.41 -1.60
C THR A 62 -13.06 -11.87 -2.01
N ILE A 63 -12.10 -12.44 -2.74
CA ILE A 63 -12.09 -13.87 -3.08
C ILE A 63 -10.73 -14.44 -2.72
N LEU A 64 -10.73 -15.55 -1.97
CA LEU A 64 -9.54 -16.35 -1.74
C LEU A 64 -9.50 -17.50 -2.74
N LEU A 65 -8.71 -17.35 -3.81
CA LEU A 65 -8.48 -18.44 -4.75
C LEU A 65 -7.40 -19.37 -4.20
N ARG A 66 -7.85 -20.33 -3.37
CA ARG A 66 -7.03 -21.46 -2.93
C ARG A 66 -6.96 -22.48 -4.05
N THR A 67 -6.12 -22.28 -5.05
CA THR A 67 -5.80 -23.36 -5.97
C THR A 67 -4.99 -24.41 -5.22
N ALA A 68 -5.69 -25.45 -4.76
CA ALA A 68 -5.07 -26.67 -4.29
C ALA A 68 -4.32 -27.30 -5.47
N SER A 69 -2.99 -27.18 -5.49
CA SER A 69 -2.08 -28.00 -6.32
C SER A 69 -2.29 -28.02 -7.84
N GLN A 70 -3.08 -27.12 -8.44
CA GLN A 70 -3.31 -27.11 -9.89
C GLN A 70 -2.73 -25.88 -10.59
N SER A 71 -2.19 -26.13 -11.78
CA SER A 71 -1.48 -25.24 -12.73
C SER A 71 -2.01 -23.82 -12.80
N THR A 72 -1.13 -22.84 -13.04
CA THR A 72 -1.44 -21.43 -13.39
C THR A 72 -2.59 -21.28 -14.36
N THR A 73 -2.65 -22.19 -15.34
CA THR A 73 -3.67 -22.27 -16.37
C THR A 73 -5.08 -22.27 -15.80
N HIS A 74 -5.34 -23.00 -14.71
CA HIS A 74 -6.68 -23.10 -14.13
C HIS A 74 -7.12 -21.80 -13.44
N LEU A 75 -6.18 -21.01 -12.91
CA LEU A 75 -6.52 -19.72 -12.29
C LEU A 75 -6.83 -18.66 -13.35
N GLU A 76 -6.03 -18.59 -14.41
CA GLU A 76 -6.30 -17.71 -15.55
C GLU A 76 -7.62 -18.07 -16.22
N GLU A 77 -7.89 -19.37 -16.44
CA GLU A 77 -9.18 -19.85 -16.96
C GLU A 77 -10.34 -19.47 -16.03
N TYR A 78 -10.22 -19.67 -14.72
CA TYR A 78 -11.25 -19.28 -13.76
C TYR A 78 -11.55 -17.78 -13.83
N LEU A 79 -10.51 -16.94 -13.87
CA LEU A 79 -10.65 -15.49 -13.95
C LEU A 79 -11.34 -15.07 -15.25
N GLN A 80 -10.97 -15.67 -16.38
CA GLN A 80 -11.58 -15.37 -17.68
C GLN A 80 -13.03 -15.87 -17.76
N GLN A 81 -13.34 -17.02 -17.19
CA GLN A 81 -14.71 -17.57 -17.18
C GLN A 81 -15.66 -16.78 -16.27
N ASN A 82 -15.21 -16.42 -15.07
CA ASN A 82 -16.08 -15.78 -14.06
C ASN A 82 -16.07 -14.26 -14.16
N HIS A 83 -14.98 -13.67 -14.62
CA HIS A 83 -14.80 -12.23 -14.71
C HIS A 83 -14.31 -11.79 -16.10
N PRO A 84 -15.00 -12.21 -17.19
CA PRO A 84 -14.61 -11.81 -18.54
C PRO A 84 -14.66 -10.29 -18.67
N SER A 85 -13.72 -9.74 -19.45
CA SER A 85 -13.61 -8.30 -19.72
C SER A 85 -13.32 -7.43 -18.50
N ALA A 86 -12.93 -8.01 -17.36
CA ALA A 86 -12.42 -7.24 -16.24
C ALA A 86 -10.99 -6.76 -16.53
N LEU A 87 -10.62 -5.61 -15.95
CA LEU A 87 -9.24 -5.19 -15.86
C LEU A 87 -8.52 -6.00 -14.80
N TYR A 88 -7.41 -6.66 -15.15
CA TYR A 88 -6.61 -7.44 -14.21
C TYR A 88 -5.36 -6.66 -13.82
N ILE A 89 -5.25 -6.31 -12.55
CA ILE A 89 -4.07 -5.63 -12.00
C ILE A 89 -3.41 -6.51 -10.96
N TYR A 90 -2.13 -6.81 -11.14
CA TYR A 90 -1.31 -7.54 -10.19
C TYR A 90 -0.57 -6.54 -9.31
N THR A 91 -0.46 -6.82 -8.01
CA THR A 91 0.21 -5.94 -7.04
C THR A 91 1.18 -6.74 -6.20
N ASP A 92 2.31 -6.14 -5.87
CA ASP A 92 3.30 -6.76 -4.98
C ASP A 92 4.06 -5.73 -4.14
N GLY A 93 4.48 -6.14 -2.95
CA GLY A 93 5.36 -5.40 -2.05
C GLY A 93 6.67 -6.14 -1.81
N SER A 94 7.79 -5.42 -1.74
CA SER A 94 9.11 -6.03 -1.52
C SER A 94 9.91 -5.31 -0.46
N VAL A 95 10.65 -6.09 0.33
CA VAL A 95 11.63 -5.61 1.30
C VAL A 95 12.96 -6.31 1.06
N ILE A 96 13.99 -5.56 0.66
CA ILE A 96 15.33 -6.10 0.39
C ILE A 96 16.36 -5.25 1.13
N GLY A 97 17.13 -5.86 2.04
CA GLY A 97 18.22 -5.18 2.73
C GLY A 97 17.80 -3.96 3.55
N GLY A 98 16.59 -3.95 4.10
CA GLY A 98 16.01 -2.80 4.82
C GLY A 98 15.39 -1.72 3.93
N SER A 99 15.47 -1.88 2.61
CA SER A 99 14.81 -1.02 1.64
C SER A 99 13.46 -1.58 1.24
N VAL A 100 12.46 -0.71 1.10
CA VAL A 100 11.06 -1.09 0.86
C VAL A 100 10.58 -0.49 -0.46
N GLY A 101 9.91 -1.31 -1.26
CA GLY A 101 9.31 -0.91 -2.54
C GLY A 101 7.98 -1.62 -2.76
N CYS A 102 7.15 -1.04 -3.61
CA CYS A 102 5.94 -1.72 -4.08
C CYS A 102 5.67 -1.40 -5.54
N ALA A 103 4.84 -2.21 -6.19
CA ALA A 103 4.48 -2.01 -7.58
C ALA A 103 3.10 -2.58 -7.91
N PHE A 104 2.56 -2.13 -9.04
CA PHE A 104 1.46 -2.81 -9.70
C PHE A 104 1.75 -2.99 -11.19
N PHE A 105 1.12 -4.00 -11.78
CA PHE A 105 1.15 -4.31 -13.19
C PHE A 105 -0.28 -4.51 -13.72
N ASP A 106 -0.69 -3.65 -14.66
CA ASP A 106 -1.91 -3.81 -15.45
C ASP A 106 -1.63 -4.72 -16.64
N ALA A 107 -2.24 -5.90 -16.64
CA ALA A 107 -2.05 -6.90 -17.67
C ALA A 107 -2.75 -6.57 -19.00
N SER A 108 -3.81 -5.76 -18.97
CA SER A 108 -4.55 -5.38 -20.18
C SER A 108 -3.81 -4.33 -21.00
N ASN A 109 -3.12 -3.41 -20.31
CA ASN A 109 -2.40 -2.31 -20.95
C ASN A 109 -0.87 -2.50 -21.00
N ASP A 110 -0.38 -3.63 -20.50
CA ASP A 110 1.05 -3.91 -20.26
C ASP A 110 1.77 -2.75 -19.52
N HIS A 111 1.06 -2.16 -18.55
CA HIS A 111 1.52 -0.98 -17.84
C HIS A 111 2.03 -1.34 -16.44
N THR A 112 3.21 -0.87 -16.08
CA THR A 112 3.81 -1.10 -14.76
C THR A 112 4.13 0.22 -14.09
N GLN A 113 3.77 0.37 -12.81
CA GLN A 113 4.27 1.45 -11.96
C GLN A 113 4.89 0.88 -10.70
N MET A 114 5.97 1.51 -10.25
CA MET A 114 6.74 1.07 -9.10
C MET A 114 7.07 2.28 -8.22
N PHE A 115 7.06 2.09 -6.90
CA PHE A 115 7.14 3.16 -5.92
C PHE A 115 8.13 2.80 -4.82
N LYS A 116 9.07 3.71 -4.55
CA LYS A 116 9.92 3.63 -3.37
C LYS A 116 9.11 4.00 -2.14
N LEU A 117 9.20 3.18 -1.09
CA LEU A 117 8.58 3.48 0.19
C LEU A 117 9.63 3.84 1.24
N TRP A 118 9.14 4.38 2.34
CA TRP A 118 9.97 4.68 3.51
C TRP A 118 10.56 3.38 4.08
N GLU A 119 11.84 3.40 4.46
CA GLU A 119 12.61 2.19 4.84
C GLU A 119 12.05 1.46 6.07
N GLN A 120 11.28 2.17 6.89
CA GLN A 120 10.62 1.66 8.10
C GLN A 120 9.26 1.03 7.79
N ALA A 121 8.78 1.09 6.54
CA ALA A 121 7.53 0.46 6.16
C ALA A 121 7.64 -1.07 6.27
N SER A 122 6.62 -1.71 6.82
CA SER A 122 6.58 -3.18 6.87
C SER A 122 6.25 -3.76 5.50
N ILE A 123 6.55 -5.04 5.29
CA ILE A 123 6.08 -5.77 4.10
C ILE A 123 4.56 -5.65 3.93
N TYR A 124 3.80 -5.75 5.04
CA TYR A 124 2.35 -5.58 5.01
C TYR A 124 1.94 -4.17 4.54
N THR A 125 2.67 -3.15 4.97
CA THR A 125 2.46 -1.78 4.49
C THR A 125 2.74 -1.67 3.00
N ALA A 126 3.82 -2.27 2.51
CA ALA A 126 4.16 -2.26 1.08
C ALA A 126 3.06 -2.88 0.22
N GLU A 127 2.53 -4.04 0.63
CA GLU A 127 1.39 -4.71 -0.01
C GLU A 127 0.15 -3.84 -0.06
N LEU A 128 -0.22 -3.20 1.07
CA LEU A 128 -1.38 -2.31 1.10
C LEU A 128 -1.18 -1.08 0.20
N VAL A 129 0.02 -0.49 0.19
CA VAL A 129 0.30 0.65 -0.68
C VAL A 129 0.27 0.24 -2.16
N ALA A 130 0.71 -0.97 -2.51
CA ALA A 130 0.58 -1.52 -3.86
C ALA A 130 -0.89 -1.57 -4.32
N ILE A 131 -1.78 -2.11 -3.47
CA ILE A 131 -3.23 -2.14 -3.70
C ILE A 131 -3.80 -0.72 -3.84
N LYS A 132 -3.43 0.18 -2.92
CA LYS A 132 -3.86 1.59 -2.97
C LYS A 132 -3.48 2.23 -4.31
N LYS A 133 -2.23 2.06 -4.75
CA LYS A 133 -1.72 2.63 -6.00
C LYS A 133 -2.42 2.05 -7.24
N ALA A 134 -2.66 0.75 -7.26
CA ALA A 134 -3.46 0.12 -8.31
C ALA A 134 -4.88 0.71 -8.40
N LEU A 135 -5.54 0.93 -7.27
CA LEU A 135 -6.89 1.50 -7.25
C LEU A 135 -6.91 2.99 -7.61
N GLU A 136 -5.89 3.76 -7.21
CA GLU A 136 -5.69 5.14 -7.68
C GLU A 136 -5.57 5.19 -9.21
N TYR A 137 -4.77 4.30 -9.79
CA TYR A 137 -4.64 4.17 -11.24
C TYR A 137 -5.97 3.83 -11.93
N VAL A 138 -6.75 2.88 -11.40
CA VAL A 138 -8.09 2.52 -11.94
C VAL A 138 -9.02 3.72 -11.97
N ARG A 139 -8.97 4.56 -10.93
CA ARG A 139 -9.77 5.79 -10.85
C ARG A 139 -9.37 6.81 -11.91
N GLU A 140 -8.11 6.83 -12.34
CA GLU A 140 -7.60 7.75 -13.35
C GLU A 140 -7.95 7.31 -14.78
N ILE A 141 -7.97 6.00 -15.06
CA ILE A 141 -8.20 5.46 -16.41
C ILE A 141 -9.67 5.21 -16.76
N GLN A 142 -10.61 5.74 -15.95
CA GLN A 142 -12.04 5.54 -16.16
C GLN A 142 -12.49 5.92 -17.60
N PRO A 143 -13.49 5.21 -18.17
CA PRO A 143 -14.40 4.25 -17.53
C PRO A 143 -13.84 2.82 -17.42
N CYS A 144 -14.07 2.17 -16.28
CA CYS A 144 -13.72 0.76 -16.04
C CYS A 144 -14.89 0.04 -15.36
N PRO A 145 -15.68 -0.80 -16.05
CA PRO A 145 -16.85 -1.45 -15.43
C PRO A 145 -16.48 -2.40 -14.29
N LYS A 146 -15.33 -3.07 -14.39
CA LYS A 146 -14.88 -4.05 -13.40
C LYS A 146 -13.36 -4.17 -13.35
N VAL A 147 -12.81 -4.16 -12.15
CA VAL A 147 -11.39 -4.44 -11.89
C VAL A 147 -11.24 -5.61 -10.91
N VAL A 148 -10.25 -6.47 -11.20
CA VAL A 148 -9.79 -7.53 -10.30
C VAL A 148 -8.35 -7.22 -9.92
N VAL A 149 -8.12 -6.89 -8.65
CA VAL A 149 -6.79 -6.65 -8.10
C VAL A 149 -6.29 -7.95 -7.49
N LEU A 150 -5.20 -8.50 -8.04
CA LEU A 150 -4.57 -9.73 -7.61
C LEU A 150 -3.35 -9.42 -6.73
N THR A 151 -3.31 -10.00 -5.53
CA THR A 151 -2.22 -9.80 -4.56
C THR A 151 -1.80 -11.11 -3.93
N GLU A 152 -0.51 -11.25 -3.61
CA GLU A 152 0.00 -12.37 -2.82
C GLU A 152 -0.28 -12.21 -1.31
N SER A 153 -0.71 -11.02 -0.86
CA SER A 153 -0.93 -10.70 0.54
C SER A 153 -2.23 -11.31 1.08
N MET A 154 -2.15 -12.57 1.54
CA MET A 154 -3.27 -13.24 2.21
C MET A 154 -3.74 -12.43 3.44
N SER A 155 -2.82 -11.78 4.13
CA SER A 155 -3.13 -10.88 5.25
C SER A 155 -3.99 -9.70 4.83
N ALA A 156 -3.70 -9.05 3.68
CA ALA A 156 -4.50 -7.93 3.20
C ALA A 156 -5.92 -8.38 2.84
N ILE A 157 -6.05 -9.48 2.09
CA ILE A 157 -7.37 -10.00 1.69
C ILE A 157 -8.19 -10.44 2.92
N THR A 158 -7.58 -11.18 3.84
CA THR A 158 -8.23 -11.58 5.10
C THR A 158 -8.64 -10.36 5.91
N ARG A 159 -7.83 -9.30 5.89
CA ARG A 159 -8.14 -8.08 6.60
C ARG A 159 -9.37 -7.39 6.01
N PHE A 160 -9.38 -7.12 4.71
CA PHE A 160 -10.51 -6.43 4.06
C PHE A 160 -11.81 -7.24 4.08
N SER A 161 -11.74 -8.57 4.12
CA SER A 161 -12.94 -9.41 4.24
C SER A 161 -13.60 -9.36 5.62
N HIS A 162 -12.90 -8.90 6.66
CA HIS A 162 -13.37 -8.87 8.05
C HIS A 162 -13.40 -7.45 8.65
N ILE A 163 -13.18 -6.40 7.85
CA ILE A 163 -13.36 -5.03 8.34
C ILE A 163 -14.85 -4.78 8.57
N ASP A 164 -15.13 -4.24 9.75
CA ASP A 164 -16.44 -3.78 10.18
C ASP A 164 -16.36 -2.42 10.89
N LEU A 165 -17.50 -1.89 11.33
CA LEU A 165 -17.59 -0.61 12.04
C LEU A 165 -16.87 -0.58 13.40
N SER A 166 -16.55 -1.75 13.98
CA SER A 166 -15.85 -1.86 15.26
C SER A 166 -14.33 -1.94 15.10
N SER A 167 -13.87 -2.21 13.88
CA SER A 167 -12.47 -2.41 13.55
C SER A 167 -11.63 -1.16 13.74
N LYS A 168 -10.42 -1.33 14.28
CA LYS A 168 -9.39 -0.27 14.27
C LYS A 168 -8.78 -0.20 12.87
N ILE A 169 -9.14 0.80 12.08
CA ILE A 169 -8.69 0.96 10.70
C ILE A 169 -7.46 1.87 10.66
N SER A 170 -6.41 1.44 9.96
CA SER A 170 -5.24 2.28 9.67
C SER A 170 -5.51 3.27 8.54
N HIS A 171 -4.70 4.32 8.41
CA HIS A 171 -4.91 5.34 7.38
C HIS A 171 -4.91 4.77 5.95
N ILE A 172 -3.99 3.85 5.65
CA ILE A 172 -3.88 3.22 4.33
C ILE A 172 -5.10 2.33 4.05
N GLU A 173 -5.55 1.54 5.02
CA GLU A 173 -6.78 0.74 4.90
C GLU A 173 -7.99 1.65 4.65
N GLY A 174 -8.09 2.78 5.35
CA GLY A 174 -9.14 3.77 5.16
C GLY A 174 -9.16 4.36 3.76
N ASN A 175 -8.00 4.77 3.24
CA ASN A 175 -7.91 5.29 1.87
C ASN A 175 -8.31 4.23 0.83
N ILE A 176 -7.92 2.97 1.02
CA ILE A 176 -8.33 1.89 0.11
C ILE A 176 -9.85 1.73 0.12
N LEU A 177 -10.49 1.69 1.29
CA LEU A 177 -11.94 1.61 1.40
C LEU A 177 -12.64 2.80 0.74
N GLU A 178 -12.13 4.00 0.93
CA GLU A 178 -12.65 5.21 0.32
C GLU A 178 -12.55 5.16 -1.21
N ILE A 179 -11.40 4.77 -1.77
CA ILE A 179 -11.23 4.65 -3.22
C ILE A 179 -12.17 3.59 -3.79
N ILE A 180 -12.30 2.42 -3.14
CA ILE A 180 -13.23 1.36 -3.56
C ILE A 180 -14.67 1.89 -3.56
N TRP A 181 -15.03 2.66 -2.54
CA TRP A 181 -16.34 3.28 -2.45
C TRP A 181 -16.58 4.28 -3.60
N THR A 182 -15.63 5.17 -3.88
CA THR A 182 -15.70 6.12 -5.00
C THR A 182 -15.81 5.42 -6.35
N LEU A 183 -15.02 4.36 -6.57
CA LEU A 183 -15.10 3.51 -7.76
C LEU A 183 -16.50 2.89 -7.90
N ARG A 184 -17.07 2.38 -6.81
CA ARG A 184 -18.42 1.83 -6.82
C ARG A 184 -19.48 2.89 -7.18
N GLN A 185 -19.37 4.09 -6.62
CA GLN A 185 -20.29 5.20 -6.93
C GLN A 185 -20.23 5.63 -8.41
N SER A 186 -19.06 5.45 -9.04
CA SER A 186 -18.86 5.69 -10.48
C SER A 186 -19.18 4.47 -11.37
N GLY A 187 -19.77 3.41 -10.82
CA GLY A 187 -20.20 2.23 -11.56
C GLY A 187 -19.11 1.16 -11.77
N THR A 188 -17.93 1.31 -11.15
CA THR A 188 -16.83 0.34 -11.22
C THR A 188 -16.98 -0.72 -10.12
N THR A 189 -17.10 -1.99 -10.50
CA THR A 189 -17.05 -3.11 -9.54
C THR A 189 -15.60 -3.47 -9.23
N THR A 190 -15.22 -3.40 -7.96
CA THR A 190 -13.88 -3.80 -7.51
C THR A 190 -13.93 -5.17 -6.82
N LEU A 191 -12.99 -6.05 -7.20
CA LEU A 191 -12.75 -7.34 -6.57
C LEU A 191 -11.28 -7.44 -6.14
N LEU A 192 -11.04 -7.76 -4.88
CA LEU A 192 -9.71 -8.09 -4.38
C LEU A 192 -9.54 -9.61 -4.33
N CYS A 193 -8.52 -10.12 -5.01
CA CYS A 193 -8.28 -11.54 -5.18
C CYS A 193 -6.93 -11.93 -4.58
N TRP A 194 -6.94 -12.87 -3.65
CA TRP A 194 -5.69 -13.49 -3.21
C TRP A 194 -5.25 -14.54 -4.23
N ILE A 195 -3.98 -14.46 -4.63
CA ILE A 195 -3.29 -15.50 -5.41
C ILE A 195 -2.11 -16.04 -4.60
N LYS A 196 -1.82 -17.33 -4.76
CA LYS A 196 -0.67 -17.93 -4.10
C LYS A 196 0.63 -17.47 -4.78
N ALA A 197 1.64 -17.23 -3.95
CA ALA A 197 2.95 -16.81 -4.40
C ALA A 197 3.62 -17.83 -5.33
N HIS A 198 4.41 -17.31 -6.27
CA HIS A 198 5.21 -18.12 -7.21
C HIS A 198 4.42 -19.20 -7.95
N ASN A 199 3.15 -18.94 -8.26
CA ASN A 199 2.36 -19.89 -9.03
C ASN A 199 2.86 -20.00 -10.48
N GLY A 200 3.58 -19.01 -11.03
CA GLY A 200 4.01 -18.94 -12.43
C GLY A 200 3.12 -18.05 -13.31
N LEU A 201 2.32 -17.18 -12.68
CA LEU A 201 1.49 -16.20 -13.40
C LEU A 201 2.38 -15.06 -13.87
N THR A 202 2.45 -14.86 -15.18
CA THR A 202 3.33 -13.85 -15.80
C THR A 202 3.09 -12.45 -15.24
N GLY A 203 1.82 -12.07 -15.01
CA GLY A 203 1.48 -10.76 -14.46
C GLY A 203 1.97 -10.55 -13.02
N ASN A 204 1.91 -11.61 -12.22
CA ASN A 204 2.39 -11.59 -10.85
C ASN A 204 3.92 -11.49 -10.79
N GLU A 205 4.63 -12.25 -11.64
CA GLU A 205 6.10 -12.16 -11.75
C GLU A 205 6.58 -10.79 -12.27
N LYS A 206 5.78 -10.11 -13.09
CA LYS A 206 6.06 -8.73 -13.49
C LYS A 206 5.92 -7.76 -12.31
N ALA A 207 4.85 -7.87 -11.52
CA ALA A 207 4.65 -7.05 -10.32
C ALA A 207 5.76 -7.28 -9.28
N ASP A 208 6.10 -8.54 -8.98
CA ASP A 208 7.18 -8.89 -8.03
C ASP A 208 8.54 -8.33 -8.45
N ARG A 209 8.91 -8.51 -9.73
CA ARG A 209 10.15 -7.91 -10.24
C ARG A 209 10.14 -6.39 -10.14
N ALA A 210 9.02 -5.74 -10.44
CA ALA A 210 8.91 -4.29 -10.33
C ALA A 210 8.99 -3.80 -8.88
N ALA A 211 8.37 -4.50 -7.93
CA ALA A 211 8.44 -4.17 -6.51
C ALA A 211 9.87 -4.30 -5.97
N LYS A 212 10.60 -5.35 -6.38
CA LYS A 212 12.02 -5.53 -6.07
C LYS A 212 12.88 -4.41 -6.64
N LEU A 213 12.66 -4.02 -7.89
CA LEU A 213 13.36 -2.88 -8.51
C LEU A 213 13.07 -1.57 -7.77
N ALA A 214 11.84 -1.34 -7.32
CA ALA A 214 11.47 -0.17 -6.54
C ALA A 214 12.29 -0.01 -5.25
N THR A 215 12.78 -1.10 -4.65
CA THR A 215 13.69 -1.00 -3.48
C THR A 215 15.00 -0.28 -3.80
N THR A 216 15.42 -0.24 -5.07
CA THR A 216 16.68 0.40 -5.49
C THR A 216 16.51 1.86 -5.91
N LEU A 217 15.27 2.35 -6.00
CA LEU A 217 14.98 3.73 -6.37
C LEU A 217 15.34 4.71 -5.25
N ALA A 218 15.61 5.96 -5.63
CA ALA A 218 15.68 7.08 -4.71
C ALA A 218 14.27 7.41 -4.19
N ILE A 219 14.19 7.83 -2.92
CA ILE A 219 12.94 8.32 -2.34
C ILE A 219 12.57 9.61 -3.09
N GLN A 220 11.39 9.62 -3.71
CA GLN A 220 10.83 10.80 -4.38
C GLN A 220 10.20 11.77 -3.38
#